data_AF-G6AVC8-F1
#
_entry.id   AF-G6AVC8-F1
#
_cell.length_a   1.000
_cell.length_b   1.000
_cell.length_c   1.000
_cell.angle_alpha   90.00
_cell.angle_beta   90.00
_cell.angle_gamma   90.00
#
_symmetry.space_group_name_H-M   'P 1'
#
loop_
_entity.id
_entity.type
_entity.pdbx_description
1 polymer ?
#
loop_
_entity_poly.entity_id
_entity_poly.type
_entity_poly.pdbx_seq_one_letter_code
_entity_poly.pdbx_strand_id
1 'polypeptide(L)'
;MPNWCDTSYKCVGDLKEVKSLHKVLKYMEKRKTSILPNGFGKMWLGNLVHKLGGNWKELRCRGEITDFSLDGNVLTINQETAWCEQEGVRQIIEKTYQSIKVYFMEQEPGCGVFYTNDASGDYFPERYFLDSYEDWEYFENLDEAADFVSKIVGIDVEPNVNAIQNALDAYVEEHEEENEDLFYSLHEFEVCNND
;
A
#
# COMPACT_ATOMS: atom_id res chain seq x y z
N MET A 1 1.72 -4.89 -20.07
CA MET A 1 2.55 -4.29 -19.00
C MET A 1 1.87 -4.62 -17.68
N PRO A 2 2.59 -4.79 -16.56
CA PRO A 2 1.90 -4.86 -15.28
C PRO A 2 1.27 -3.50 -14.97
N ASN A 3 0.15 -3.51 -14.26
CA ASN A 3 -0.25 -2.32 -13.52
C ASN A 3 0.52 -2.33 -12.20
N TRP A 4 0.88 -1.15 -11.72
CA TRP A 4 1.73 -0.98 -10.55
C TRP A 4 0.88 -0.63 -9.35
N CYS A 5 0.96 -1.49 -8.35
CA CYS A 5 0.27 -1.35 -7.09
C CYS A 5 1.24 -0.78 -6.05
N ASP A 6 0.83 0.28 -5.35
CA ASP A 6 1.53 0.72 -4.15
C ASP A 6 1.20 -0.26 -3.03
N THR A 7 2.23 -0.82 -2.40
CA THR A 7 2.08 -1.79 -1.33
C THR A 7 3.00 -1.43 -0.18
N SER A 8 2.41 -1.16 0.97
CA SER A 8 3.13 -0.85 2.20
C SER A 8 3.06 -2.03 3.16
N TYR A 9 4.19 -2.45 3.72
CA TYR A 9 4.26 -3.42 4.81
C TYR A 9 4.62 -2.74 6.13
N LYS A 10 3.96 -3.15 7.21
CA LYS A 10 4.34 -2.87 8.60
C LYS A 10 4.76 -4.18 9.25
N CYS A 11 6.07 -4.36 9.42
CA CYS A 11 6.66 -5.52 10.08
C CYS A 11 6.79 -5.26 11.58
N VAL A 12 6.03 -6.01 12.38
CA VAL A 12 5.88 -5.78 13.82
C VAL A 12 6.27 -7.05 14.57
N GLY A 13 7.16 -6.96 15.54
CA GLY A 13 7.60 -8.10 16.34
C GLY A 13 8.68 -7.73 17.34
N ASP A 14 9.49 -8.70 17.73
CA ASP A 14 10.60 -8.45 18.64
C ASP A 14 11.61 -7.49 18.00
N LEU A 15 12.00 -6.46 18.77
CA LEU A 15 12.89 -5.40 18.31
C LEU A 15 14.21 -5.94 17.71
N LYS A 16 14.70 -7.08 18.22
CA LYS A 16 15.92 -7.72 17.71
C LYS A 16 15.73 -8.26 16.30
N GLU A 17 14.60 -8.91 16.02
CA GLU A 17 14.29 -9.47 14.71
C GLU A 17 13.94 -8.36 13.70
N VAL A 18 13.13 -7.38 14.11
CA VAL A 18 12.79 -6.21 13.29
C VAL A 18 14.07 -5.44 12.88
N LYS A 19 14.99 -5.19 13.83
CA LYS A 19 16.30 -4.59 13.52
C LYS A 19 17.17 -5.48 12.63
N SER A 20 17.02 -6.80 12.69
CA SER A 20 17.73 -7.71 11.81
C SER A 20 17.23 -7.59 10.38
N LEU A 21 15.91 -7.58 10.17
CA LEU A 21 15.31 -7.35 8.85
C LEU A 21 15.72 -5.98 8.29
N HIS A 22 15.64 -4.92 9.10
CA HIS A 22 16.07 -3.57 8.70
C HIS A 22 17.55 -3.54 8.23
N LYS A 23 18.44 -4.29 8.90
CA LYS A 23 19.85 -4.40 8.47
C LYS A 23 20.00 -5.09 7.11
N VAL A 24 19.15 -6.06 6.78
CA VAL A 24 19.13 -6.70 5.45
C VAL A 24 18.75 -5.67 4.38
N LEU A 25 17.73 -4.86 4.63
CA LEU A 25 17.32 -3.78 3.72
C LEU A 25 18.43 -2.74 3.53
N LYS A 26 19.04 -2.26 4.62
CA LYS A 26 20.20 -1.34 4.56
C LYS A 26 21.40 -1.95 3.83
N TYR A 27 21.60 -3.27 3.95
CA TYR A 27 22.63 -3.95 3.17
C TYR A 27 22.30 -3.89 1.67
N MET A 28 21.06 -4.22 1.28
CA MET A 28 20.61 -4.16 -0.12
C MET A 28 20.76 -2.74 -0.70
N GLU A 29 20.28 -1.73 0.02
CA GLU A 29 20.33 -0.31 -0.35
C GLU A 29 21.77 0.15 -0.63
N LYS A 30 22.73 -0.25 0.21
CA LYS A 30 24.15 0.16 0.07
C LYS A 30 24.91 -0.53 -1.07
N ARG A 31 24.33 -1.56 -1.69
CA ARG A 31 25.01 -2.24 -2.79
C ARG A 31 25.09 -1.36 -4.03
N LYS A 32 26.19 -1.50 -4.77
CA LYS A 32 26.36 -0.89 -6.09
C LYS A 32 25.61 -1.65 -7.19
N THR A 33 25.45 -2.96 -7.01
CA THR A 33 24.81 -3.86 -7.98
C THR A 33 23.80 -4.76 -7.29
N SER A 34 22.83 -5.22 -8.07
CA SER A 34 21.85 -6.20 -7.61
C SER A 34 22.51 -7.47 -7.04
N ILE A 35 21.79 -8.17 -6.16
CA ILE A 35 22.25 -9.46 -5.62
C ILE A 35 22.11 -10.55 -6.68
N LEU A 36 20.99 -10.55 -7.41
CA LEU A 36 20.70 -11.45 -8.51
C LEU A 36 20.45 -10.66 -9.80
N PRO A 37 20.77 -11.21 -10.99
CA PRO A 37 20.40 -10.58 -12.26
C PRO A 37 18.88 -10.42 -12.39
N ASN A 38 18.40 -9.20 -12.64
CA ASN A 38 16.98 -8.87 -12.83
C ASN A 38 16.82 -7.49 -13.48
N GLY A 39 15.58 -7.10 -13.81
CA GLY A 39 15.26 -5.82 -14.45
C GLY A 39 14.91 -4.64 -13.51
N PHE A 40 14.69 -4.89 -12.22
CA PHE A 40 14.34 -3.89 -11.20
C PHE A 40 15.57 -3.28 -10.52
N GLY A 41 16.69 -4.00 -10.48
CA GLY A 41 17.93 -3.56 -9.83
C GLY A 41 18.09 -4.08 -8.41
N LYS A 42 18.76 -3.30 -7.55
CA LYS A 42 19.23 -3.76 -6.24
C LYS A 42 18.11 -3.92 -5.20
N MET A 43 17.05 -3.14 -5.31
CA MET A 43 15.91 -3.16 -4.39
C MET A 43 14.77 -4.10 -4.84
N TRP A 44 15.00 -4.90 -5.88
CA TRP A 44 14.07 -5.94 -6.31
C TRP A 44 13.63 -6.85 -5.15
N LEU A 45 12.33 -7.12 -5.03
CA LEU A 45 11.77 -7.98 -3.98
C LEU A 45 12.34 -9.40 -3.99
N GLY A 46 12.62 -9.96 -5.17
CA GLY A 46 13.28 -11.27 -5.28
C GLY A 46 14.68 -11.31 -4.68
N ASN A 47 15.39 -10.17 -4.60
CA ASN A 47 16.66 -10.09 -3.87
C ASN A 47 16.45 -10.24 -2.36
N LEU A 48 15.39 -9.62 -1.81
CA LEU A 48 15.04 -9.76 -0.39
C LEU A 48 14.66 -11.21 -0.08
N VAL A 49 13.78 -11.81 -0.89
CA VAL A 49 13.40 -13.23 -0.76
C VAL A 49 14.64 -14.13 -0.74
N HIS A 50 15.54 -13.94 -1.70
CA HIS A 50 16.79 -14.71 -1.75
C HIS A 50 17.69 -14.48 -0.52
N LYS A 51 17.76 -13.25 0.01
CA LYS A 51 18.56 -12.93 1.20
C LYS A 51 18.02 -13.50 2.50
N LEU A 52 16.70 -13.68 2.57
CA LEU A 52 16.03 -14.36 3.66
C LEU A 52 16.01 -15.90 3.46
N GLY A 53 16.70 -16.43 2.45
CA GLY A 53 16.81 -17.87 2.21
C GLY A 53 15.63 -18.49 1.47
N GLY A 54 14.71 -17.67 0.94
CA GLY A 54 13.60 -18.13 0.10
C GLY A 54 14.01 -18.37 -1.36
N ASN A 55 13.19 -19.15 -2.06
CA ASN A 55 13.32 -19.36 -3.50
C ASN A 55 12.42 -18.36 -4.26
N TRP A 56 13.02 -17.29 -4.79
CA TRP A 56 12.32 -16.24 -5.53
C TRP A 56 11.62 -16.74 -6.81
N LYS A 57 11.96 -17.95 -7.31
CA LYS A 57 11.29 -18.54 -8.47
C LYS A 57 9.97 -19.22 -8.13
N GLU A 58 9.77 -19.57 -6.86
CA GLU A 58 8.57 -20.25 -6.37
C GLU A 58 7.65 -19.29 -5.62
N LEU A 59 8.21 -18.24 -5.01
CA LEU A 59 7.48 -17.24 -4.25
C LEU A 59 7.14 -16.02 -5.11
N ARG A 60 5.90 -15.52 -4.99
CA ARG A 60 5.47 -14.27 -5.61
C ARG A 60 6.25 -13.10 -5.00
N CYS A 61 7.05 -12.42 -5.82
CA CYS A 61 7.96 -11.35 -5.38
C CYS A 61 8.32 -10.39 -6.52
N ARG A 62 7.34 -10.06 -7.36
CA ARG A 62 7.51 -9.19 -8.51
C ARG A 62 7.20 -7.74 -8.13
N GLY A 63 8.25 -6.93 -8.10
CA GLY A 63 8.20 -5.53 -7.69
C GLY A 63 9.51 -5.11 -7.07
N GLU A 64 9.58 -3.90 -6.59
CA GLU A 64 10.75 -3.38 -5.87
C GLU A 64 10.36 -2.62 -4.60
N ILE A 65 11.32 -2.52 -3.70
CA ILE A 65 11.21 -1.70 -2.50
C ILE A 65 11.57 -0.27 -2.90
N THR A 66 10.66 0.66 -2.69
CA THR A 66 10.82 2.08 -3.02
C THR A 66 11.41 2.87 -1.85
N ASP A 67 10.99 2.55 -0.61
CA ASP A 67 11.52 3.13 0.62
C ASP A 67 11.35 2.19 1.82
N PHE A 68 12.07 2.44 2.91
CA PHE A 68 11.85 1.76 4.18
C PHE A 68 12.35 2.58 5.38
N SER A 69 11.60 2.53 6.47
CA SER A 69 11.89 3.28 7.70
C SER A 69 11.61 2.44 8.94
N LEU A 70 12.39 2.64 10.00
CA LEU A 70 12.21 1.96 11.28
C LEU A 70 11.80 2.99 12.32
N ASP A 71 10.58 2.90 12.82
CA ASP A 71 10.07 3.70 13.93
C ASP A 71 9.75 2.79 15.13
N GLY A 72 10.42 3.04 16.25
CA GLY A 72 10.34 2.16 17.43
C GLY A 72 10.63 0.69 17.10
N ASN A 73 9.59 -0.14 17.18
CA ASN A 73 9.59 -1.58 16.87
C ASN A 73 8.82 -1.93 15.59
N VAL A 74 8.42 -0.95 14.78
CA VAL A 74 7.69 -1.14 13.53
C VAL A 74 8.60 -0.76 12.36
N LEU A 75 8.91 -1.73 11.51
CA LEU A 75 9.62 -1.49 10.25
C LEU A 75 8.60 -1.34 9.13
N THR A 76 8.57 -0.16 8.52
CA THR A 76 7.78 0.12 7.31
C THR A 76 8.61 -0.20 6.07
N ILE A 77 8.03 -0.91 5.10
CA ILE A 77 8.64 -1.20 3.79
C ILE A 77 7.63 -0.83 2.71
N ASN A 78 7.93 0.21 1.95
CA ASN A 78 7.09 0.67 0.83
C ASN A 78 7.57 0.02 -0.45
N GLN A 79 6.64 -0.39 -1.30
CA GLN A 79 6.92 -1.21 -2.47
C GLN A 79 6.07 -0.76 -3.65
N GLU A 80 6.64 -0.87 -4.84
CA GLU A 80 5.87 -0.87 -6.08
C GLU A 80 5.81 -2.32 -6.56
N THR A 81 4.59 -2.89 -6.60
CA THR A 81 4.36 -4.30 -6.88
C THR A 81 3.56 -4.51 -8.15
N ALA A 82 3.78 -5.65 -8.81
CA ALA A 82 3.00 -5.99 -9.99
C ALA A 82 1.61 -6.51 -9.59
N TRP A 83 0.57 -5.77 -9.99
CA TRP A 83 -0.86 -6.07 -9.86
C TRP A 83 -1.45 -6.06 -8.45
N CYS A 84 -0.76 -6.60 -7.44
CA CYS A 84 -1.20 -6.62 -6.04
C CYS A 84 -0.07 -7.09 -5.11
N GLU A 85 -0.34 -7.21 -3.81
CA GLU A 85 0.57 -7.61 -2.74
C GLU A 85 1.35 -8.86 -3.10
N GLN A 86 2.67 -8.84 -2.92
CA GLN A 86 3.50 -9.99 -3.26
C GLN A 86 3.67 -10.88 -2.03
N GLU A 87 2.68 -11.75 -1.79
CA GLU A 87 2.52 -12.55 -0.58
C GLU A 87 3.75 -13.40 -0.24
N GLY A 88 4.49 -13.83 -1.26
CA GLY A 88 5.73 -14.59 -1.09
C GLY A 88 6.81 -13.82 -0.33
N VAL A 89 6.85 -12.49 -0.42
CA VAL A 89 7.75 -11.62 0.34
C VAL A 89 7.36 -11.59 1.81
N ARG A 90 6.07 -11.41 2.08
CA ARG A 90 5.53 -11.43 3.45
C ARG A 90 5.77 -12.80 4.11
N GLN A 91 5.41 -13.88 3.42
CA GLN A 91 5.58 -15.25 3.90
C GLN A 91 7.03 -15.56 4.27
N ILE A 92 8.02 -15.14 3.47
CA ILE A 92 9.43 -15.40 3.80
C ILE A 92 9.94 -14.53 4.95
N ILE A 93 9.42 -13.32 5.13
CA ILE A 93 9.73 -12.47 6.29
C ILE A 93 9.24 -13.16 7.56
N GLU A 94 7.95 -13.50 7.64
CA GLU A 94 7.34 -14.15 8.81
C GLU A 94 7.99 -15.52 9.09
N LYS A 95 8.36 -16.27 8.03
CA LYS A 95 9.08 -17.54 8.18
C LYS A 95 10.50 -17.36 8.73
N THR A 96 11.20 -16.30 8.34
CA THR A 96 12.59 -16.07 8.77
C THR A 96 12.66 -15.48 10.17
N TYR A 97 11.69 -14.64 10.52
CA TYR A 97 11.61 -13.91 11.78
C TYR A 97 10.29 -14.27 12.48
N GLN A 98 10.33 -15.29 13.32
CA GLN A 98 9.13 -15.93 13.89
C GLN A 98 8.33 -15.02 14.82
N SER A 99 8.94 -13.95 15.35
CA SER A 99 8.22 -12.93 16.13
C SER A 99 7.56 -11.87 15.26
N ILE A 100 7.94 -11.75 13.98
CA ILE A 100 7.43 -10.71 13.09
C ILE A 100 6.11 -11.18 12.48
N LYS A 101 5.07 -10.37 12.69
CA LYS A 101 3.88 -10.35 11.85
C LYS A 101 3.99 -9.20 10.84
N VAL A 102 3.57 -9.45 9.61
CA VAL A 102 3.54 -8.43 8.56
C VAL A 102 2.09 -8.05 8.29
N TYR A 103 1.78 -6.79 8.56
CA TYR A 103 0.56 -6.15 8.12
C TYR A 103 0.81 -5.45 6.80
N PHE A 104 -0.17 -5.40 5.91
CA PHE A 104 -0.06 -4.69 4.65
C PHE A 104 -1.31 -3.86 4.34
N MET A 105 -1.10 -2.83 3.54
CA MET A 105 -2.13 -2.12 2.79
C MET A 105 -1.62 -1.98 1.36
N GLU A 106 -2.51 -2.22 0.40
CA GLU A 106 -2.21 -2.15 -1.02
C GLU A 106 -3.27 -1.34 -1.77
N GLN A 107 -2.84 -0.59 -2.78
CA GLN A 107 -3.72 0.17 -3.65
C GLN A 107 -3.25 0.19 -5.11
N GLU A 108 -4.20 0.01 -6.03
CA GLU A 108 -4.04 0.26 -7.46
C GLU A 108 -5.39 0.74 -8.03
N PRO A 109 -5.61 2.07 -8.10
CA PRO A 109 -6.88 2.63 -8.53
C PRO A 109 -7.32 2.16 -9.93
N GLY A 110 -6.37 1.99 -10.86
CA GLY A 110 -6.63 1.58 -12.23
C GLY A 110 -7.21 0.17 -12.40
N CYS A 111 -7.17 -0.69 -11.37
CA CYS A 111 -7.85 -1.99 -11.34
C CYS A 111 -8.77 -2.19 -10.13
N GLY A 112 -9.01 -1.16 -9.32
CA GLY A 112 -9.83 -1.32 -8.12
C GLY A 112 -9.22 -2.28 -7.10
N VAL A 113 -7.90 -2.28 -6.95
CA VAL A 113 -7.20 -3.06 -5.91
C VAL A 113 -7.09 -2.18 -4.68
N PHE A 114 -7.78 -2.51 -3.59
CA PHE A 114 -7.72 -1.79 -2.33
C PHE A 114 -7.90 -2.79 -1.20
N TYR A 115 -6.80 -3.31 -0.66
CA TYR A 115 -6.86 -4.35 0.37
C TYR A 115 -5.93 -4.06 1.53
N THR A 116 -6.33 -4.53 2.70
CA THR A 116 -5.46 -4.61 3.87
C THR A 116 -5.70 -5.90 4.63
N ASN A 117 -4.70 -6.43 5.31
CA ASN A 117 -4.91 -7.50 6.29
C ASN A 117 -5.00 -6.98 7.74
N ASP A 118 -4.91 -5.67 7.96
CA ASP A 118 -4.96 -5.04 9.27
C ASP A 118 -6.40 -4.74 9.69
N ALA A 119 -7.12 -5.78 10.08
CA ALA A 119 -8.53 -5.68 10.47
C ALA A 119 -8.77 -4.71 11.65
N SER A 120 -7.84 -4.62 12.60
CA SER A 120 -7.99 -3.72 13.75
C SER A 120 -7.68 -2.26 13.40
N GLY A 121 -6.88 -2.01 12.37
CA GLY A 121 -6.45 -0.67 11.98
C GLY A 121 -5.35 -0.11 12.89
N ASP A 122 -4.64 -0.99 13.61
CA ASP A 122 -3.59 -0.56 14.53
C ASP A 122 -2.34 -0.01 13.78
N TYR A 123 -2.15 -0.39 12.52
CA TYR A 123 -1.00 -0.04 11.68
C TYR A 123 -1.38 0.66 10.37
N PHE A 124 -2.58 0.38 9.88
CA PHE A 124 -3.23 1.04 8.75
C PHE A 124 -4.67 1.37 9.16
N PRO A 125 -4.90 2.47 9.89
CA PRO A 125 -6.23 2.86 10.34
C PRO A 125 -7.13 3.31 9.18
N GLU A 126 -6.56 3.68 8.04
CA GLU A 126 -7.27 4.15 6.87
C GLU A 126 -8.19 3.04 6.29
N ARG A 127 -9.40 3.44 5.92
CA ARG A 127 -10.45 2.57 5.35
C ARG A 127 -11.01 3.09 4.04
N TYR A 128 -10.79 4.37 3.74
CA TYR A 128 -11.22 4.97 2.50
C TYR A 128 -10.07 5.75 1.86
N PHE A 129 -10.05 5.75 0.54
CA PHE A 129 -9.10 6.46 -0.30
C PHE A 129 -9.86 7.25 -1.35
N LEU A 130 -9.62 8.56 -1.41
CA LEU A 130 -10.12 9.41 -2.49
C LEU A 130 -9.00 9.63 -3.50
N ASP A 131 -9.21 9.10 -4.70
CA ASP A 131 -8.34 9.32 -5.85
C ASP A 131 -8.79 10.57 -6.61
N SER A 132 -7.84 11.40 -7.02
CA SER A 132 -8.09 12.54 -7.92
C SER A 132 -6.82 12.89 -8.69
N TYR A 133 -6.95 13.76 -9.69
CA TYR A 133 -5.81 14.17 -10.52
C TYR A 133 -4.75 14.97 -9.75
N GLU A 134 -5.19 15.86 -8.84
CA GLU A 134 -4.30 16.80 -8.16
C GLU A 134 -3.72 16.24 -6.86
N ASP A 135 -4.54 15.54 -6.08
CA ASP A 135 -4.18 15.01 -4.78
C ASP A 135 -4.88 13.67 -4.51
N TRP A 136 -4.34 12.93 -3.57
CA TRP A 136 -5.02 11.78 -2.97
C TRP A 136 -5.17 12.01 -1.48
N GLU A 137 -6.26 11.50 -0.91
CA GLU A 137 -6.51 11.62 0.52
C GLU A 137 -6.99 10.29 1.11
N TYR A 138 -6.59 10.04 2.36
CA TYR A 138 -6.98 8.85 3.09
C TYR A 138 -7.85 9.22 4.28
N PHE A 139 -8.80 8.35 4.59
CA PHE A 139 -9.73 8.55 5.71
C PHE A 139 -9.87 7.28 6.52
N GLU A 140 -9.94 7.42 7.84
CA GLU A 140 -10.19 6.29 8.74
C GLU A 140 -11.67 5.87 8.71
N ASN A 141 -12.57 6.81 8.38
CA ASN A 141 -14.02 6.60 8.41
C ASN A 141 -14.76 7.50 7.40
N LEU A 142 -16.05 7.21 7.20
CA LEU A 142 -16.89 7.95 6.26
C LEU A 142 -17.25 9.36 6.72
N ASP A 143 -17.23 9.64 8.03
CA ASP A 143 -17.46 10.99 8.54
C ASP A 143 -16.35 11.94 8.10
N GLU A 144 -15.09 11.51 8.22
CA GLU A 144 -13.92 12.26 7.71
C GLU A 144 -13.98 12.47 6.20
N ALA A 145 -14.30 11.41 5.44
CA ALA A 145 -14.43 11.48 3.99
C ALA A 145 -15.54 12.46 3.57
N ALA A 146 -16.71 12.38 4.21
CA ALA A 146 -17.83 13.27 3.93
C ALA A 146 -17.53 14.74 4.29
N ASP A 147 -16.88 14.99 5.43
CA ASP A 147 -16.45 16.33 5.84
C ASP A 147 -15.43 16.94 4.88
N PHE A 148 -14.54 16.11 4.31
CA PHE A 148 -13.59 16.55 3.30
C PHE A 148 -14.29 16.86 1.98
N VAL A 149 -15.12 15.94 1.49
CA VAL A 149 -15.85 16.10 0.22
C VAL A 149 -16.84 17.26 0.28
N SER A 150 -17.49 17.49 1.42
CA SER A 150 -18.39 18.63 1.61
C SER A 150 -17.70 19.98 1.35
N LYS A 151 -16.40 20.09 1.66
CA LYS A 151 -15.59 21.29 1.37
C LYS A 151 -15.26 21.44 -0.10
N ILE A 152 -15.07 20.32 -0.81
CA ILE A 152 -14.86 20.30 -2.27
C ILE A 152 -16.12 20.78 -2.96
N VAL A 153 -17.26 20.14 -2.66
CA VAL A 153 -18.51 20.35 -3.40
C VAL A 153 -19.32 21.56 -2.92
N GLY A 154 -18.99 22.11 -1.75
CA GLY A 154 -19.65 23.30 -1.19
C GLY A 154 -21.04 23.05 -0.60
N ILE A 155 -21.40 21.79 -0.34
CA ILE A 155 -22.65 21.37 0.30
C ILE A 155 -22.37 20.30 1.37
N ASP A 156 -23.27 20.16 2.35
CA ASP A 156 -23.17 19.08 3.33
C ASP A 156 -23.47 17.73 2.68
N VAL A 157 -22.56 16.77 2.82
CA VAL A 157 -22.66 15.40 2.28
C VAL A 157 -22.83 14.41 3.43
N GLU A 158 -23.74 13.44 3.26
CA GLU A 158 -23.92 12.39 4.28
C GLU A 158 -22.75 11.38 4.28
N PRO A 159 -22.34 10.85 5.46
CA PRO A 159 -21.27 9.86 5.58
C PRO A 159 -21.69 8.48 5.08
N ASN A 160 -21.84 8.36 3.76
CA ASN A 160 -22.24 7.16 3.05
C ASN A 160 -21.51 7.09 1.70
N VAL A 161 -20.91 5.94 1.38
CA VAL A 161 -20.13 5.75 0.13
C VAL A 161 -20.89 6.24 -1.12
N ASN A 162 -22.17 5.86 -1.27
CA ASN A 162 -22.95 6.27 -2.44
C ASN A 162 -23.28 7.75 -2.42
N ALA A 163 -23.58 8.33 -1.25
CA ALA A 163 -23.86 9.76 -1.14
C ALA A 163 -22.62 10.59 -1.49
N ILE A 164 -21.45 10.17 -0.99
CA ILE A 164 -20.16 10.82 -1.27
C ILE A 164 -19.82 10.72 -2.76
N GLN A 165 -19.87 9.52 -3.35
CA GLN A 165 -19.55 9.37 -4.77
C GLN A 165 -20.53 10.13 -5.66
N ASN A 166 -21.83 10.10 -5.38
CA ASN A 166 -22.81 10.86 -6.17
C ASN A 166 -22.59 12.38 -6.08
N ALA A 167 -22.16 12.90 -4.92
CA ALA A 167 -21.85 14.32 -4.77
C ALA A 167 -20.61 14.71 -5.58
N LEU A 168 -19.58 13.86 -5.58
CA LEU A 168 -18.38 14.03 -6.40
C LEU A 168 -18.70 13.96 -7.90
N ASP A 169 -19.48 12.97 -8.33
CA ASP A 169 -19.89 12.81 -9.74
C ASP A 169 -20.65 14.05 -10.23
N ALA A 170 -21.59 14.57 -9.43
CA ALA A 170 -22.34 15.78 -9.76
C ALA A 170 -21.41 17.01 -9.85
N TYR A 171 -20.45 17.13 -8.93
CA TYR A 171 -19.47 18.21 -8.96
C TYR A 171 -18.57 18.13 -10.21
N VAL A 172 -18.13 16.93 -10.62
CA VAL A 172 -17.35 16.72 -11.84
C VAL A 172 -18.18 17.11 -13.07
N GLU A 173 -19.44 16.67 -13.17
CA GLU A 173 -20.34 17.01 -14.29
C GLU A 173 -20.56 18.53 -14.39
N GLU A 174 -20.69 19.24 -13.27
CA GLU A 174 -20.86 20.70 -13.27
C GLU A 174 -19.61 21.47 -13.74
N HIS A 175 -18.41 20.88 -13.63
CA HIS A 175 -17.13 21.53 -13.93
C HIS A 175 -16.39 20.92 -15.13
N GLU A 176 -16.99 19.98 -15.86
CA GLU A 176 -16.35 19.27 -16.97
C GLU A 176 -15.90 20.21 -18.11
N GLU A 177 -16.63 21.31 -18.33
CA GLU A 177 -16.27 22.32 -19.35
C GLU A 177 -15.05 23.16 -18.94
N GLU A 178 -14.81 23.30 -17.63
CA GLU A 178 -13.70 24.09 -17.09
C GLU A 178 -12.42 23.25 -16.99
N ASN A 179 -12.56 21.97 -16.67
CA ASN A 179 -11.45 21.03 -16.55
C ASN A 179 -11.86 19.61 -17.00
N GLU A 180 -11.48 19.24 -18.22
CA GLU A 180 -11.78 17.93 -18.81
C GLU A 180 -11.06 16.75 -18.11
N ASP A 181 -10.00 17.03 -17.35
CA ASP A 181 -9.23 16.04 -16.61
C ASP A 181 -9.71 15.89 -15.15
N LEU A 182 -10.72 16.66 -14.73
CA LEU A 182 -11.26 16.57 -13.38
C LEU A 182 -11.95 15.22 -13.16
N PHE A 183 -11.49 14.49 -12.16
CA PHE A 183 -12.15 13.28 -11.70
C PHE A 183 -11.96 13.11 -10.20
N TYR A 184 -12.90 12.40 -9.59
CA TYR A 184 -12.80 11.93 -8.21
C TYR A 184 -13.35 10.51 -8.12
N SER A 185 -12.67 9.66 -7.37
CA SER A 185 -13.12 8.27 -7.15
C SER A 185 -12.86 7.86 -5.71
N LEU A 186 -13.93 7.59 -4.97
CA LEU A 186 -13.85 7.07 -3.61
C LEU A 186 -13.73 5.55 -3.64
N HIS A 187 -12.73 5.04 -2.94
CA HIS A 187 -12.45 3.62 -2.80
C HIS A 187 -12.47 3.20 -1.34
N GLU A 188 -13.00 2.01 -1.05
CA GLU A 188 -12.98 1.39 0.27
C GLU A 188 -11.90 0.29 0.30
N PHE A 189 -11.09 0.27 1.35
CA PHE A 189 -10.13 -0.81 1.58
C PHE A 189 -10.83 -2.03 2.15
N GLU A 190 -10.79 -3.14 1.43
CA GLU A 190 -11.33 -4.41 1.89
C GLU A 190 -10.35 -5.11 2.83
N VAL A 191 -10.85 -5.57 3.98
CA VAL A 191 -10.06 -6.39 4.90
C VAL A 191 -10.01 -7.83 4.38
N CYS A 192 -8.80 -8.33 4.09
CA CYS A 192 -8.61 -9.72 3.67
C CYS A 192 -9.11 -10.67 4.75
N ASN A 193 -10.06 -11.54 4.40
CA ASN A 193 -10.47 -12.64 5.25
C ASN A 193 -9.31 -13.64 5.35
N ASN A 194 -8.69 -13.74 6.53
CA ASN A 194 -7.69 -14.76 6.81
C ASN A 194 -8.40 -16.11 7.01
N ASP A 195 -8.64 -16.86 5.94
CA ASP A 195 -8.97 -18.29 6.00
C ASP A 195 -7.69 -19.15 6.14
#